data_AF-A0A8T3YPG9-F1
#
_entry.id   AF-A0A8T3YPG9-F1
#
_cell.length_a   1.000
_cell.length_b   1.000
_cell.length_c   1.000
_cell.angle_alpha   90.00
_cell.angle_beta   90.00
_cell.angle_gamma   90.00
#
_symmetry.space_group_name_H-M   'P 1'
#
loop_
_entity.id
_entity.type
_entity.pdbx_description
1 polymer ?
#
loop_
_entity_poly.entity_id
_entity_poly.type
_entity_poly.pdbx_seq_one_letter_code
_entity_poly.pdbx_strand_id
1 'polypeptide(L)'
;MWTAKLKMKHKESWACKCARKHNITLYGYPLTFYNDKNKDYITSYHVIYGDEKNKKAYLDEIKSLKQMKYIDIEGDQYIFSYYVPKKETRLLRNVVPGLIFSKPIVIKPDGWEYVEVDAEIEGIVRRI
;
A
#
# COMPACT_ATOMS: atom_id res chain seq x y z
N MET A 1 0.84 24.68 -0.21
CA MET A 1 0.85 23.23 -0.51
C MET A 1 2.29 22.76 -0.48
N TRP A 2 2.59 21.65 0.19
CA TRP A 2 3.92 21.04 0.21
C TRP A 2 3.87 19.63 -0.39
N THR A 3 4.99 19.17 -0.94
CA THR A 3 5.17 17.81 -1.47
C THR A 3 6.27 17.11 -0.68
N ALA A 4 5.99 15.94 -0.13
CA ALA A 4 7.00 15.07 0.49
C ALA A 4 7.27 13.85 -0.39
N LYS A 5 8.56 13.57 -0.61
CA LYS A 5 9.04 12.35 -1.27
C LYS A 5 9.72 11.49 -0.22
N LEU A 6 9.14 10.34 0.07
CA LEU A 6 9.60 9.44 1.13
C LEU A 6 10.14 8.16 0.50
N LYS A 7 11.31 7.73 0.98
CA LYS A 7 11.87 6.41 0.72
C LYS A 7 11.88 5.64 2.03
N MET A 8 11.04 4.61 2.13
CA MET A 8 10.79 3.88 3.37
C MET A 8 11.16 2.41 3.22
N LYS A 9 11.72 1.84 4.29
CA LYS A 9 11.98 0.41 4.38
C LYS A 9 11.10 -0.18 5.46
N HIS A 10 9.96 -0.73 5.06
CA HIS A 10 9.04 -1.31 6.01
C HIS A 10 9.35 -2.81 6.18
N LYS A 11 10.20 -3.14 7.16
CA LYS A 11 10.68 -4.53 7.41
C LYS A 11 9.55 -5.53 7.60
N GLU A 12 8.40 -5.10 8.12
CA GLU A 12 7.25 -5.95 8.40
C GLU A 12 6.21 -5.97 7.27
N SER A 13 6.33 -5.08 6.27
CA SER A 13 5.42 -5.03 5.13
C SER A 13 5.45 -6.32 4.33
N TRP A 14 4.30 -7.01 4.27
CA TRP A 14 4.13 -8.18 3.44
C TRP A 14 4.35 -7.84 1.95
N ALA A 15 3.94 -6.65 1.51
CA ALA A 15 4.09 -6.22 0.12
C ALA A 15 5.57 -6.02 -0.26
N CYS A 16 6.36 -5.37 0.60
CA CYS A 16 7.81 -5.23 0.39
C CYS A 16 8.53 -6.59 0.39
N LYS A 17 8.12 -7.50 1.29
CA LYS A 17 8.67 -8.88 1.33
C LYS A 17 8.37 -9.64 0.05
N CYS A 18 7.13 -9.59 -0.41
CA CYS A 18 6.68 -10.29 -1.61
C CYS A 18 7.32 -9.70 -2.87
N ALA A 19 7.39 -8.38 -3.00
CA ALA A 19 8.02 -7.70 -4.12
C ALA A 19 9.50 -8.12 -4.30
N ARG A 20 10.24 -8.18 -3.18
CA ARG A 20 11.62 -8.67 -3.19
C ARG A 20 11.73 -10.15 -3.47
N LYS A 21 10.88 -10.98 -2.85
CA LYS A 21 10.90 -12.44 -3.02
C LYS A 21 10.68 -12.85 -4.47
N HIS A 22 9.75 -12.18 -5.14
CA HIS A 22 9.38 -12.48 -6.53
C HIS A 22 10.09 -11.60 -7.55
N ASN A 23 10.98 -10.69 -7.13
CA ASN A 23 11.67 -9.77 -8.04
C ASN A 23 10.69 -8.97 -8.95
N ILE A 24 9.68 -8.35 -8.34
CA ILE A 24 8.66 -7.55 -9.04
C ILE A 24 8.61 -6.11 -8.50
N THR A 25 8.05 -5.21 -9.30
CA THR A 25 7.67 -3.86 -8.90
C THR A 25 6.16 -3.77 -8.75
N LEU A 26 5.68 -3.15 -7.68
CA LEU A 26 4.27 -2.87 -7.44
C LEU A 26 4.03 -1.37 -7.51
N TYR A 27 2.94 -0.98 -8.17
CA TYR A 27 2.42 0.39 -8.16
C TYR A 27 1.04 0.35 -7.50
N GLY A 28 0.90 0.99 -6.34
CA GLY A 28 -0.31 0.92 -5.53
C GLY A 28 -0.96 2.28 -5.28
N TYR A 29 -2.28 2.36 -5.41
CA TYR A 29 -3.07 3.47 -4.92
C TYR A 29 -3.95 3.01 -3.76
N PRO A 30 -3.81 3.61 -2.57
CA PRO A 30 -4.78 3.40 -1.51
C PRO A 30 -6.12 4.03 -1.93
N LEU A 31 -7.20 3.27 -1.85
CA LEU A 31 -8.54 3.72 -2.24
C LEU A 31 -9.37 4.09 -1.01
N THR A 32 -9.54 3.15 -0.09
CA THR A 32 -10.39 3.34 1.09
C THR A 32 -9.76 2.76 2.34
N PHE A 33 -10.01 3.44 3.46
CA PHE A 33 -9.67 3.00 4.79
C PHE A 33 -10.95 2.96 5.60
N TYR A 34 -11.28 1.82 6.18
CA TYR A 34 -12.38 1.74 7.12
C TYR A 34 -11.98 1.04 8.41
N ASN A 35 -12.58 1.51 9.49
CA ASN A 35 -12.31 1.04 10.84
C ASN A 35 -13.44 0.11 11.28
N ASP A 36 -13.10 -1.06 11.81
CA ASP A 36 -14.08 -1.88 12.52
C ASP A 36 -13.42 -2.53 13.75
N LYS A 37 -13.90 -2.12 14.93
CA LYS A 37 -13.47 -2.58 16.27
C LYS A 37 -11.97 -2.53 16.53
N ASN A 38 -11.25 -3.61 16.22
CA ASN A 38 -9.81 -3.79 16.48
C ASN A 38 -9.01 -4.03 15.20
N LYS A 39 -9.63 -3.81 14.04
CA LYS A 39 -9.02 -3.97 12.73
C LYS A 39 -9.19 -2.69 11.92
N ASP A 40 -8.16 -2.36 11.16
CA ASP A 40 -8.25 -1.40 10.08
C ASP A 40 -8.22 -2.19 8.78
N TYR A 41 -9.16 -1.87 7.91
CA TYR A 41 -9.27 -2.48 6.60
C TYR A 41 -8.86 -1.46 5.56
N ILE A 42 -8.04 -1.94 4.64
CA ILE A 42 -7.41 -1.13 3.61
C ILE A 42 -7.81 -1.76 2.29
N THR A 43 -8.40 -0.97 1.40
CA THR A 43 -8.62 -1.35 0.01
C THR A 43 -7.67 -0.55 -0.86
N SER A 44 -6.98 -1.23 -1.76
CA SER A 44 -6.03 -0.60 -2.66
C SER A 44 -6.08 -1.24 -4.05
N TYR A 45 -5.89 -0.41 -5.06
CA TYR A 45 -5.66 -0.83 -6.43
C TYR A 45 -4.17 -0.93 -6.70
N HIS A 46 -3.75 -1.94 -7.44
CA HIS A 46 -2.35 -2.18 -7.75
C HIS A 46 -2.12 -2.64 -9.19
N VAL A 47 -0.96 -2.28 -9.72
CA VAL A 47 -0.41 -2.79 -10.98
C VAL A 47 0.94 -3.46 -10.71
N ILE A 48 1.17 -4.63 -11.32
CA ILE A 48 2.39 -5.43 -11.15
C ILE A 48 3.25 -5.35 -12.40
N TYR A 49 4.54 -5.10 -12.21
CA TYR A 49 5.54 -5.17 -13.26
C TYR A 49 6.65 -6.17 -12.92
N GLY A 50 7.03 -7.00 -13.89
CA GLY A 50 8.08 -8.01 -13.79
C GLY A 50 7.83 -9.17 -14.74
N ASP A 51 8.66 -10.20 -14.65
CA ASP A 51 8.52 -11.40 -15.49
C ASP A 51 7.19 -12.12 -15.22
N GLU A 52 6.53 -12.65 -16.25
CA GLU A 52 5.23 -13.34 -16.13
C GLU A 52 5.21 -14.44 -15.07
N LYS A 53 6.28 -15.24 -15.01
CA LYS A 53 6.43 -16.31 -14.01
C LYS A 53 6.41 -15.76 -12.59
N ASN A 54 7.07 -14.63 -12.38
CA ASN A 54 7.20 -13.98 -11.07
C ASN A 54 5.90 -13.27 -10.68
N LYS A 55 5.24 -12.59 -11.63
CA LYS A 55 3.91 -11.98 -11.43
C LYS A 55 2.91 -13.04 -10.99
N LYS A 56 2.86 -14.19 -11.68
CA LYS A 56 1.96 -15.30 -11.33
C LYS A 56 2.25 -15.85 -9.92
N ALA A 57 3.52 -16.13 -9.61
CA ALA A 57 3.91 -16.65 -8.29
C ALA A 57 3.56 -15.67 -7.15
N TYR A 58 3.71 -14.36 -7.39
CA TYR A 58 3.27 -13.33 -6.47
C TYR A 58 1.75 -13.36 -6.25
N LEU A 59 0.97 -13.37 -7.33
CA LEU A 59 -0.49 -13.39 -7.27
C LEU A 59 -1.02 -14.62 -6.50
N ASP A 60 -0.40 -15.78 -6.70
CA ASP A 60 -0.76 -17.00 -5.97
C ASP A 60 -0.42 -16.90 -4.47
N GLU A 61 0.72 -16.29 -4.11
CA GLU A 61 1.09 -16.08 -2.71
C GLU A 61 0.14 -15.09 -2.01
N ILE A 62 -0.21 -13.97 -2.64
CA ILE A 62 -1.07 -12.97 -1.99
C ILE A 62 -2.50 -13.49 -1.77
N LYS A 63 -3.01 -14.34 -2.66
CA LYS A 63 -4.30 -15.04 -2.48
C LYS A 63 -4.31 -15.92 -1.24
N SER A 64 -3.15 -16.44 -0.84
CA SER A 64 -3.00 -17.32 0.33
C SER A 64 -2.84 -16.58 1.66
N LEU A 65 -2.71 -15.25 1.65
CA LEU A 65 -2.49 -14.47 2.86
C LEU A 65 -3.73 -14.47 3.75
N LYS A 66 -3.57 -14.86 5.03
CA LYS A 66 -4.65 -14.89 6.03
C LYS A 66 -5.33 -13.54 6.28
N GLN A 67 -4.62 -12.45 6.04
CA GLN A 67 -5.18 -11.10 6.17
C GLN A 67 -6.01 -10.65 4.96
N MET A 68 -5.95 -11.38 3.85
CA MET A 68 -6.69 -11.05 2.63
C MET A 68 -8.18 -11.32 2.84
N LYS A 69 -9.01 -10.35 2.48
CA LYS A 69 -10.47 -10.45 2.57
C LYS A 69 -11.13 -10.54 1.21
N TYR A 70 -10.59 -9.79 0.28
CA TYR A 70 -11.08 -9.73 -1.08
C TYR A 70 -9.89 -9.47 -2.00
N ILE A 71 -9.91 -10.12 -3.16
CA ILE A 71 -8.96 -9.87 -4.23
C ILE A 71 -9.67 -10.11 -5.55
N ASP A 72 -9.55 -9.14 -6.45
CA ASP A 72 -10.03 -9.20 -7.82
C ASP A 72 -8.87 -8.88 -8.76
N ILE A 73 -8.68 -9.68 -9.80
CA ILE A 73 -7.47 -9.68 -10.62
C ILE A 73 -7.87 -9.68 -12.08
N GLU A 74 -7.36 -8.70 -12.82
CA GLU A 74 -7.52 -8.57 -14.26
C GLU A 74 -6.15 -8.30 -14.90
N GLY A 75 -5.54 -9.35 -15.45
CA GLY A 75 -4.19 -9.30 -16.01
C GLY A 75 -3.15 -8.88 -14.97
N ASP A 76 -2.48 -7.76 -15.22
CA ASP A 76 -1.45 -7.18 -14.34
C ASP A 76 -2.00 -6.25 -13.27
N GLN A 77 -3.32 -6.06 -13.26
CA GLN A 77 -4.02 -5.17 -12.34
C GLN A 77 -4.79 -6.00 -11.33
N TYR A 78 -4.85 -5.51 -10.09
CA TYR A 78 -5.67 -6.14 -9.07
C TYR A 78 -6.12 -5.14 -8.01
N ILE A 79 -7.34 -5.35 -7.52
CA ILE A 79 -7.87 -4.65 -6.35
C ILE A 79 -7.91 -5.65 -5.23
N PHE A 80 -7.47 -5.25 -4.05
CA PHE A 80 -7.61 -6.09 -2.88
C PHE A 80 -7.98 -5.31 -1.64
N SER A 81 -8.64 -6.01 -0.73
CA SER A 81 -8.94 -5.54 0.61
C SER A 81 -8.30 -6.49 1.61
N TYR A 82 -7.52 -5.94 2.54
CA TYR A 82 -6.89 -6.68 3.63
C TYR A 82 -7.11 -5.96 4.95
N TYR A 83 -6.98 -6.70 6.05
CA TYR A 83 -7.02 -6.10 7.38
C TYR A 83 -5.64 -6.11 8.03
N VAL A 84 -5.43 -5.13 8.89
CA VAL A 84 -4.25 -5.00 9.75
C VAL A 84 -4.74 -4.72 11.17
N PRO A 85 -4.12 -5.33 12.20
CA PRO A 85 -4.42 -5.00 13.59
C PRO A 85 -4.19 -3.50 13.85
N LYS A 86 -5.08 -2.84 14.62
CA LYS A 86 -4.97 -1.39 14.89
C LYS A 86 -3.62 -0.92 15.46
N LYS A 87 -2.92 -1.81 16.17
CA LYS A 87 -1.59 -1.51 16.73
C LYS A 87 -0.52 -1.29 15.65
N GLU A 88 -0.75 -1.80 14.43
CA GLU A 88 0.21 -1.81 13.31
C GLU A 88 -0.08 -0.72 12.28
N THR A 89 -1.22 -0.03 12.37
CA THR A 89 -1.68 0.93 11.36
C THR A 89 -1.27 2.38 11.61
N ARG A 90 -0.40 2.63 12.58
CA ARG A 90 -0.05 3.98 13.05
C ARG A 90 0.46 4.92 11.94
N LEU A 91 0.97 4.37 10.83
CA LEU A 91 1.46 5.13 9.67
C LEU A 91 0.37 5.43 8.62
N LEU A 92 -0.58 4.52 8.39
CA LEU A 92 -1.66 4.69 7.39
C LEU A 92 -2.91 5.36 7.98
N ARG A 93 -3.12 5.21 9.29
CA ARG A 93 -4.23 5.77 10.04
C ARG A 93 -4.14 7.30 10.19
N ASN A 94 -2.93 7.84 10.01
CA ASN A 94 -2.65 9.27 10.04
C ASN A 94 -2.44 9.83 8.63
N VAL A 95 -3.16 9.31 7.62
CA VAL A 95 -3.43 10.11 6.41
C VAL A 95 -4.14 11.36 6.93
N VAL A 96 -3.34 12.38 7.23
CA VAL A 96 -3.76 13.70 7.67
C VAL A 96 -4.87 14.11 6.72
N PRO A 97 -6.06 14.52 7.21
CA PRO A 97 -7.06 15.13 6.34
C PRO A 97 -6.35 16.21 5.50
N GLY A 98 -6.24 15.97 4.19
CA GLY A 98 -5.46 16.81 3.28
C GLY A 98 -4.22 16.17 2.64
N LEU A 99 -3.84 14.92 2.98
CA LEU A 99 -2.80 14.19 2.24
C LEU A 99 -3.37 13.58 0.95
N ILE A 100 -2.77 13.96 -0.17
CA ILE A 100 -3.12 13.52 -1.52
C ILE A 100 -1.95 12.72 -2.06
N PHE A 101 -2.20 11.47 -2.47
CA PHE A 101 -1.20 10.68 -3.20
C PHE A 101 -1.15 11.16 -4.64
N SER A 102 -0.17 12.00 -4.95
CA SER A 102 0.01 12.59 -6.30
C SER A 102 0.56 11.58 -7.31
N LYS A 103 1.12 10.48 -6.81
CA LYS A 103 1.68 9.36 -7.58
C LYS A 103 1.35 8.04 -6.90
N PRO A 104 1.41 6.91 -7.63
CA PRO A 104 1.25 5.61 -7.00
C PRO A 104 2.41 5.37 -6.04
N ILE A 105 2.12 4.68 -4.95
CA ILE A 105 3.15 4.09 -4.09
C ILE A 105 3.91 3.07 -4.91
N VAL A 106 5.24 3.21 -5.00
CA VAL A 106 6.08 2.27 -5.74
C VAL A 106 6.84 1.38 -4.77
N ILE A 107 6.67 0.07 -4.88
CA ILE A 107 7.46 -0.91 -4.14
C ILE A 107 8.36 -1.62 -5.13
N LYS A 108 9.67 -1.47 -4.98
CA LYS A 108 10.66 -2.06 -5.88
C LYS A 108 11.17 -3.42 -5.39
N PRO A 109 11.81 -4.22 -6.26
CA PRO A 109 12.45 -5.48 -5.89
C PRO A 109 13.51 -5.37 -4.79
N ASP A 110 14.08 -4.18 -4.58
CA ASP A 110 15.03 -3.89 -3.50
C ASP A 110 14.38 -3.87 -2.09
N GLY A 111 13.04 -3.99 -2.04
CA GLY A 111 12.25 -3.97 -0.80
C GLY A 111 12.05 -2.57 -0.23
N TRP A 112 12.32 -1.52 -1.02
CA TRP A 112 12.02 -0.14 -0.66
C TRP A 112 10.67 0.30 -1.24
N GLU A 113 9.96 1.07 -0.43
CA GLU A 113 8.71 1.73 -0.77
C GLU A 113 8.99 3.22 -1.00
N TYR A 114 8.50 3.74 -2.11
CA TYR A 114 8.65 5.12 -2.53
C TYR A 114 7.27 5.76 -2.58
N VAL A 115 7.09 6.84 -1.82
CA VAL A 115 5.81 7.52 -1.66
C VAL A 115 6.00 9.00 -1.98
N GLU A 116 5.09 9.56 -2.76
CA GLU A 116 4.98 11.01 -2.97
C GLU A 116 3.60 11.44 -2.53
N VAL A 117 3.54 12.38 -1.59
CA VAL A 117 2.30 12.92 -1.04
C VAL A 117 2.35 14.43 -1.02
N ASP A 118 1.23 15.04 -1.38
CA ASP A 118 1.00 16.47 -1.28
C ASP A 118 0.09 16.76 -0.08
N ALA A 119 0.28 17.90 0.57
CA ALA A 119 -0.68 18.37 1.56
C ALA A 119 -0.90 19.89 1.53
N GLU A 120 -2.13 20.29 1.85
CA GLU A 120 -2.48 21.67 2.12
C GLU A 120 -2.16 22.10 3.55
N ILE A 121 -1.70 23.34 3.70
CA ILE A 121 -1.18 23.88 4.96
C ILE A 121 -2.31 24.23 5.94
N GLU A 122 -3.51 24.57 5.45
CA GLU A 122 -4.62 25.03 6.30
C GLU A 122 -5.23 23.93 7.20
N GLY A 123 -5.07 22.65 6.84
CA GLY A 123 -5.58 21.52 7.62
C GLY A 123 -4.72 21.13 8.83
N ILE A 124 -3.46 21.57 8.89
CA ILE A 124 -2.50 21.16 9.93
C ILE A 124 -2.58 22.08 11.16
N VAL A 125 -2.96 23.35 10.97
CA VAL A 125 -2.91 24.38 12.03
C VAL A 125 -4.16 24.38 12.92
N ARG A 126 -5.30 23.82 12.48
CA ARG A 126 -6.56 23.87 13.25
C ARG A 126 -6.75 22.75 14.29
N ARG A 127 -5.75 21.90 14.53
CA ARG A 127 -5.85 20.76 15.48
C ARG A 127 -4.66 20.60 16.44
N ILE A 128 -3.92 21.68 16.72
CA ILE A 128 -2.94 21.71 17.82
C ILE A 128 -3.53 22.48 18.99
#